data_AF-A0A9Q0PT63-F1
#
_entry.id   AF-A0A9Q0PT63-F1
#
_cell.length_a   1.000
_cell.length_b   1.000
_cell.length_c   1.000
_cell.angle_alpha   90.00
_cell.angle_beta   90.00
_cell.angle_gamma   90.00
#
_symmetry.space_group_name_H-M   'P 1'
#
loop_
_entity.id
_entity.type
_entity.pdbx_description
1 polymer ?
#
loop_
_entity_poly.entity_id
_entity_poly.type
_entity_poly.pdbx_seq_one_letter_code
_entity_poly.pdbx_strand_id
1 'polypeptide(L)'
;MSRIDDAVKRILQVKFVTGLFENPLADRSLVNEIGSQEHRELAREAVRKSLVLLKNGESADKPLLPLPKKASKILVAGSHAHNLGYQCGGWTIEWQGLSGNNLTRGTFYSLSTGKNLVTSAVFAQQETEFSISVTTKRTLPVCFWLAR
;
A
#
# COMPACT_ATOMS: atom_id res chain seq x y z
N MET A 1 18.00 -11.50 -42.45
CA MET A 1 16.60 -11.04 -42.31
C MET A 1 15.81 -11.84 -41.28
N SER A 2 16.03 -13.15 -41.14
CA SER A 2 15.31 -14.05 -40.22
C SER A 2 15.16 -13.59 -38.76
N ARG A 3 16.15 -12.93 -38.17
CA ARG A 3 16.06 -12.44 -36.78
C ARG A 3 15.05 -11.30 -36.62
N ILE A 4 14.96 -10.43 -37.63
CA ILE A 4 13.97 -9.34 -37.66
C ILE A 4 12.60 -9.95 -37.88
N ASP A 5 12.47 -10.89 -38.82
CA ASP A 5 11.21 -11.56 -39.13
C ASP A 5 10.63 -12.32 -37.92
N ASP A 6 11.48 -13.03 -37.15
CA ASP A 6 11.07 -13.69 -35.90
C ASP A 6 10.62 -12.67 -34.83
N ALA A 7 11.36 -11.58 -34.66
CA ALA A 7 11.00 -10.54 -33.69
C ALA A 7 9.66 -9.87 -34.05
N VAL A 8 9.49 -9.50 -35.32
CA VAL A 8 8.25 -8.89 -35.82
C VAL A 8 7.08 -9.88 -35.72
N LYS A 9 7.30 -11.16 -36.04
CA LYS A 9 6.29 -12.21 -35.91
C LYS A 9 5.77 -12.31 -34.48
N ARG A 10 6.65 -12.31 -33.47
CA ARG A 10 6.24 -12.36 -32.05
C ARG A 10 5.45 -11.12 -31.62
N ILE A 11 5.89 -9.93 -32.05
CA ILE A 11 5.19 -8.69 -31.74
C ILE A 11 3.79 -8.67 -32.38
N LEU A 12 3.70 -8.99 -33.67
CA LEU A 12 2.42 -9.00 -34.39
C LEU A 12 1.49 -10.08 -33.84
N GLN A 13 2.01 -11.26 -33.51
CA GLN A 13 1.22 -12.34 -32.91
C GLN A 13 0.55 -11.87 -31.62
N VAL A 14 1.27 -11.21 -30.71
CA VAL A 14 0.65 -10.68 -29.48
C VAL A 14 -0.42 -9.64 -29.81
N LYS A 15 -0.15 -8.70 -30.72
CA LYS A 15 -1.11 -7.66 -31.12
C LYS A 15 -2.41 -8.22 -31.69
N PHE A 16 -2.32 -9.28 -32.51
CA PHE A 16 -3.51 -9.97 -33.05
C PHE A 16 -4.24 -10.77 -31.96
N VAL A 17 -3.53 -11.51 -31.13
CA VAL A 17 -4.14 -12.33 -30.06
C VAL A 17 -4.86 -11.46 -29.02
N THR A 18 -4.32 -10.28 -28.69
CA THR A 18 -4.98 -9.36 -27.75
C THR A 18 -6.08 -8.52 -28.39
N GLY A 19 -6.37 -8.68 -29.68
CA GLY A 19 -7.41 -7.92 -30.39
C GLY A 19 -7.10 -6.42 -30.55
N LEU A 20 -5.82 -6.04 -30.55
CA LEU A 20 -5.40 -4.63 -30.57
C LEU A 20 -5.69 -3.97 -31.93
N PHE A 21 -5.78 -4.75 -33.01
CA PHE A 21 -6.14 -4.24 -34.33
C PHE A 21 -7.63 -3.93 -34.45
N GLU A 22 -8.48 -4.71 -33.75
CA GLU A 22 -9.93 -4.52 -33.71
C GLU A 22 -10.32 -3.39 -32.75
N ASN A 23 -9.66 -3.29 -31.59
CA ASN A 23 -9.91 -2.26 -30.58
C ASN A 23 -8.64 -1.44 -30.29
N PRO A 24 -8.22 -0.56 -31.23
CA PRO A 24 -6.96 0.19 -31.08
C PRO A 24 -7.05 1.39 -30.12
N LEU A 25 -8.28 1.79 -29.73
CA LEU A 25 -8.53 2.95 -28.89
C LEU A 25 -8.97 2.55 -27.49
N ALA A 26 -8.65 3.40 -26.50
CA ALA A 26 -9.06 3.19 -25.13
C ALA A 26 -10.58 3.34 -24.98
N ASP A 27 -11.20 2.41 -24.26
CA ASP A 27 -12.59 2.54 -23.84
C ASP A 27 -12.69 3.50 -22.64
N ARG A 28 -13.39 4.62 -22.85
CA ARG A 28 -13.60 5.64 -21.82
C ARG A 28 -14.65 5.25 -20.78
N SER A 29 -15.43 4.20 -21.03
CA SER A 29 -16.42 3.69 -20.07
C SER A 29 -15.74 3.13 -18.80
N LEU A 30 -14.52 2.61 -18.94
CA LEU A 30 -13.75 1.95 -17.87
C LEU A 30 -13.05 2.93 -16.92
N VAL A 31 -13.21 4.24 -17.10
CA VAL A 31 -12.56 5.23 -16.22
C VAL A 31 -12.98 5.07 -14.76
N ASN A 32 -14.18 4.54 -14.49
CA ASN A 32 -14.67 4.32 -13.13
C ASN A 32 -14.05 3.08 -12.45
N GLU A 33 -13.43 2.18 -13.20
CA GLU A 33 -12.65 1.07 -12.64
C GLU A 33 -11.37 1.57 -11.96
N ILE A 34 -10.94 2.78 -12.32
CA ILE A 34 -9.77 3.43 -11.76
C ILE A 34 -10.07 3.85 -10.32
N GLY A 35 -9.55 3.06 -9.38
CA GLY A 35 -9.74 3.27 -7.96
C GLY A 35 -11.15 2.87 -7.55
N SER A 36 -11.72 1.83 -8.16
CA SER A 36 -13.00 1.28 -7.71
C SER A 36 -12.91 0.81 -6.25
N GLN A 37 -14.05 0.79 -5.57
CA GLN A 37 -14.11 0.35 -4.18
C GLN A 37 -13.74 -1.14 -4.03
N GLU A 38 -14.13 -1.95 -5.01
CA GLU A 38 -13.83 -3.38 -5.07
C GLU A 38 -12.31 -3.62 -5.14
N HIS A 39 -11.60 -2.89 -6.00
CA HIS A 39 -10.14 -2.95 -6.07
C HIS A 39 -9.47 -2.53 -4.75
N ARG A 40 -10.01 -1.51 -4.05
CA ARG A 40 -9.51 -1.10 -2.73
C ARG A 40 -9.74 -2.15 -1.64
N GLU A 41 -10.86 -2.85 -1.68
CA GLU A 41 -11.17 -3.92 -0.72
C GLU A 41 -10.25 -5.11 -0.90
N LEU A 42 -10.01 -5.51 -2.15
CA LEU A 42 -9.02 -6.54 -2.49
C LEU A 42 -7.61 -6.13 -2.06
N ALA A 43 -7.21 -4.88 -2.32
CA ALA A 43 -5.92 -4.37 -1.86
C ALA A 43 -5.80 -4.39 -0.33
N ARG A 44 -6.88 -4.04 0.39
CA ARG A 44 -6.94 -4.11 1.86
C ARG A 44 -6.82 -5.55 2.38
N GLU A 45 -7.39 -6.52 1.66
CA GLU A 45 -7.21 -7.93 1.98
C GLU A 45 -5.76 -8.39 1.75
N ALA A 46 -5.16 -8.02 0.62
CA ALA A 46 -3.77 -8.35 0.30
C ALA A 46 -2.81 -7.78 1.36
N VAL A 47 -3.01 -6.54 1.80
CA VAL A 47 -2.22 -5.94 2.88
C VAL A 47 -2.38 -6.73 4.18
N ARG A 48 -3.60 -7.10 4.58
CA ARG A 48 -3.81 -7.91 5.80
C ARG A 48 -3.09 -9.26 5.74
N LYS A 49 -3.05 -9.89 4.56
CA LYS A 49 -2.39 -11.18 4.33
C LYS A 49 -0.87 -11.08 4.18
N SER A 50 -0.32 -9.91 3.83
CA SER A 50 1.12 -9.72 3.64
C SER A 50 1.88 -9.43 4.94
N LEU A 51 1.18 -9.08 6.03
CA LEU A 51 1.80 -8.81 7.33
C LEU A 51 2.41 -10.10 7.91
N VAL A 52 3.66 -10.00 8.37
CA VAL A 52 4.36 -11.07 9.07
C VAL A 52 4.54 -10.66 10.53
N LEU A 53 3.96 -11.43 11.45
CA LEU A 53 4.09 -11.21 12.89
C LEU A 53 5.43 -11.78 13.37
N LEU A 54 6.38 -10.92 13.73
CA LEU A 54 7.70 -11.35 14.22
C LEU A 54 7.76 -11.57 15.73
N LYS A 55 7.04 -10.74 16.50
CA LYS A 55 6.99 -10.80 17.97
C LYS A 55 5.60 -10.40 18.45
N ASN A 56 5.08 -11.09 19.46
CA ASN A 56 3.77 -10.81 20.05
C ASN A 56 3.80 -10.83 21.58
N GLY A 57 4.35 -9.78 22.19
CA GLY A 57 4.57 -9.71 23.64
C GLY A 57 5.97 -10.13 24.08
N GLU A 58 6.29 -9.91 25.35
CA GLU A 58 7.57 -10.30 25.95
C GLU A 58 7.59 -11.75 26.46
N SER A 59 6.43 -12.26 26.88
CA SER A 59 6.25 -13.64 27.32
C SER A 59 5.24 -14.36 26.42
N ALA A 60 5.40 -15.67 26.29
CA ALA A 60 4.49 -16.53 25.53
C ALA A 60 3.06 -16.55 26.11
N ASP A 61 2.91 -16.25 27.41
CA ASP A 61 1.63 -16.40 28.13
C ASP A 61 0.71 -15.17 28.01
N LYS A 62 1.22 -14.03 27.55
CA LYS A 62 0.46 -12.76 27.46
C LYS A 62 0.67 -12.10 26.10
N PRO A 63 -0.12 -12.48 25.08
CA PRO A 63 -0.04 -11.87 23.76
C PRO A 63 -0.54 -10.43 23.80
N LEU A 64 0.17 -9.53 23.10
CA LEU A 64 -0.20 -8.11 22.98
C LEU A 64 -1.27 -7.88 21.91
N LEU A 65 -1.20 -8.63 20.82
CA LEU A 65 -2.13 -8.57 19.69
C LEU A 65 -3.12 -9.75 19.76
N PRO A 66 -4.41 -9.52 19.46
CA PRO A 66 -5.00 -8.29 18.92
C PRO A 66 -5.30 -7.22 19.99
N LEU A 67 -5.11 -5.94 19.63
CA LEU A 67 -5.43 -4.81 20.51
C LEU A 67 -6.95 -4.67 20.72
N PRO A 68 -7.40 -4.29 21.93
CA PRO A 68 -8.81 -4.00 22.17
C PRO A 68 -9.25 -2.78 21.38
N LYS A 69 -10.38 -2.89 20.66
CA LYS A 69 -10.97 -1.77 19.91
C LYS A 69 -11.48 -0.63 20.80
N LYS A 70 -11.76 -0.94 22.07
CA LYS A 70 -12.23 0.03 23.07
C LYS A 70 -11.09 0.30 24.04
N ALA A 71 -10.52 1.49 23.96
CA ALA A 71 -9.56 2.03 24.91
C ALA A 71 -9.91 3.50 25.16
N SER A 72 -9.61 3.99 26.36
CA SER A 72 -9.86 5.38 26.74
C SER A 72 -8.98 6.35 25.95
N LYS A 73 -7.74 5.97 25.66
CA LYS A 73 -6.78 6.75 24.87
C LYS A 73 -5.75 5.82 24.23
N ILE A 74 -5.39 6.09 22.97
CA ILE A 74 -4.38 5.35 22.21
C ILE A 74 -3.38 6.38 21.65
N LEU A 75 -2.10 6.06 21.71
CA LEU A 75 -1.04 6.81 21.05
C LEU A 75 -0.68 6.14 19.73
N VAL A 76 -0.57 6.95 18.67
CA VAL A 76 -0.04 6.53 17.37
C VAL A 76 1.20 7.38 17.10
N ALA A 77 2.36 6.74 16.99
CA ALA A 77 3.65 7.41 16.87
C ALA A 77 4.51 6.77 15.76
N GLY A 78 5.55 7.51 15.34
CA GLY A 78 6.50 7.11 14.30
C GLY A 78 6.36 7.91 13.00
N SER A 79 7.46 8.09 12.29
CA SER A 79 7.53 8.91 11.06
C SER A 79 6.65 8.40 9.92
N HIS A 80 6.33 7.10 9.92
CA HIS A 80 5.54 6.45 8.88
C HIS A 80 4.05 6.36 9.23
N ALA A 81 3.67 6.68 10.48
CA ALA A 81 2.32 6.46 10.97
C ALA A 81 1.26 7.37 10.32
N HIS A 82 1.68 8.52 9.79
CA HIS A 82 0.82 9.43 9.03
C HIS A 82 1.46 9.93 7.72
N ASN A 83 2.19 9.05 7.02
CA ASN A 83 2.73 9.35 5.68
C ASN A 83 2.35 8.28 4.64
N LEU A 84 1.48 8.62 3.67
CA LEU A 84 1.05 7.71 2.59
C LEU A 84 2.21 7.38 1.66
N GLY A 85 2.98 8.39 1.25
CA GLY A 85 4.13 8.19 0.38
C GLY A 85 5.12 7.16 0.93
N TYR A 86 5.39 7.18 2.25
CA TYR A 86 6.24 6.19 2.88
C TYR A 86 5.63 4.78 2.99
N GLN A 87 4.32 4.67 3.15
CA GLN A 87 3.64 3.37 3.15
C GLN A 87 3.60 2.74 1.76
N CYS A 88 3.51 3.55 0.71
CA CYS A 88 3.49 3.10 -0.68
C CYS A 88 4.89 2.82 -1.23
N GLY A 89 5.90 3.59 -0.83
CA GLY A 89 7.29 3.43 -1.28
C GLY A 89 7.52 3.90 -2.72
N GLY A 90 8.56 3.33 -3.35
CA GLY A 90 8.92 3.64 -4.74
C GLY A 90 7.85 3.18 -5.75
N TRP A 91 7.94 3.65 -7.00
CA TRP A 91 6.99 3.36 -8.07
C TRP A 91 5.53 3.74 -7.77
N THR A 92 5.32 4.68 -6.84
CA THR A 92 4.00 5.23 -6.54
C THR A 92 3.99 6.72 -6.85
N ILE A 93 3.24 7.11 -7.89
CA ILE A 93 3.27 8.41 -8.57
C ILE A 93 4.62 8.72 -9.21
N GLU A 94 5.69 8.76 -8.40
CA GLU A 94 7.06 9.02 -8.80
C GLU A 94 7.88 7.73 -8.83
N TRP A 95 8.94 7.72 -9.64
CA TRP A 95 9.83 6.56 -9.77
C TRP A 95 10.44 6.14 -8.42
N GLN A 96 11.04 7.08 -7.70
CA GLN A 96 11.60 6.84 -6.37
C GLN A 96 10.54 6.90 -5.25
N GLY A 97 9.29 7.18 -5.60
CA GLY A 97 8.25 7.53 -4.64
C GLY A 97 8.41 8.95 -4.12
N LEU A 98 7.61 9.27 -3.10
CA LEU A 98 7.56 10.59 -2.48
C LEU A 98 7.25 10.46 -1.00
N SER A 99 7.47 11.54 -0.26
CA SER A 99 7.03 11.68 1.12
C SER A 99 5.78 12.57 1.20
N GLY A 100 4.91 12.31 2.17
CA GLY A 100 3.77 13.16 2.50
C GLY A 100 2.45 12.62 1.95
N ASN A 101 1.40 13.44 2.07
CA ASN A 101 0.00 13.05 1.82
C ASN A 101 -0.67 13.88 0.71
N ASN A 102 0.10 14.73 0.02
CA ASN A 102 -0.44 15.80 -0.80
C ASN A 102 -0.83 15.31 -2.20
N LEU A 103 -0.06 14.35 -2.73
CA LEU A 103 -0.18 13.83 -4.10
C LEU A 103 -0.86 12.46 -4.19
N THR A 104 -1.07 11.81 -3.05
CA THR A 104 -1.68 10.48 -2.99
C THR A 104 -2.93 10.57 -2.15
N ARG A 105 -4.08 10.36 -2.77
CA ARG A 105 -5.36 10.29 -2.06
C ARG A 105 -5.65 8.82 -1.74
N GLY A 106 -5.48 8.45 -0.48
CA GLY A 106 -5.71 7.10 0.01
C GLY A 106 -6.38 7.12 1.38
N THR A 107 -7.07 6.04 1.73
CA THR A 107 -7.56 5.87 3.10
C THR A 107 -6.39 5.40 3.96
N PHE A 108 -6.04 6.17 4.99
CA PHE A 108 -5.21 5.64 6.06
C PHE A 108 -5.89 4.43 6.70
N TYR A 109 -5.11 3.48 7.23
CA TYR A 109 -5.58 2.65 8.32
C TYR A 109 -5.75 3.53 9.57
N SER A 110 -6.62 4.54 9.53
CA SER A 110 -7.11 5.14 10.76
C SER A 110 -7.97 4.06 11.40
N LEU A 111 -7.56 3.61 12.58
CA LEU A 111 -8.51 3.08 13.54
C LEU A 111 -9.61 4.14 13.60
N SER A 112 -10.81 3.76 13.16
CA SER A 112 -11.97 4.63 13.03
C SER A 112 -12.32 5.21 14.40
N THR A 113 -11.71 6.33 14.74
CA THR A 113 -12.08 7.14 15.89
C THR A 113 -11.80 8.58 15.52
N GLY A 114 -12.89 9.32 15.37
CA GLY A 114 -13.02 10.76 15.59
C GLY A 114 -11.92 11.66 15.04
N LYS A 115 -12.33 12.53 14.11
CA LYS A 115 -11.80 13.91 14.01
C LYS A 115 -11.41 14.40 15.41
N ASN A 116 -10.11 14.62 15.65
CA ASN A 116 -9.42 15.08 16.87
C ASN A 116 -8.25 14.16 17.29
N LEU A 117 -7.32 13.90 16.37
CA LEU A 117 -5.97 13.50 16.77
C LEU A 117 -5.22 14.79 17.06
N VAL A 118 -5.11 15.13 18.35
CA VAL A 118 -4.19 16.18 18.82
C VAL A 118 -2.79 15.70 18.48
N THR A 119 -2.26 16.18 17.35
CA THR A 119 -0.83 16.09 17.01
C THR A 119 -0.07 16.96 18.00
N SER A 120 0.25 16.39 19.16
CA SER A 120 1.31 16.89 20.02
C SER A 120 2.51 15.98 19.80
N ALA A 121 3.38 16.42 18.89
CA ALA A 121 4.69 15.82 18.70
C ALA A 121 5.52 16.14 19.94
N VAL A 122 5.65 15.17 20.84
CA VAL A 122 6.68 15.20 21.87
C VAL A 122 7.81 14.33 21.36
N PHE A 123 8.90 14.98 20.93
CA PHE A 123 10.17 14.30 20.68
C PHE A 123 10.75 13.91 22.03
N ALA A 124 10.71 12.63 22.36
CA ALA A 124 11.54 12.06 23.40
C ALA A 124 12.49 11.06 22.74
N GLN A 125 13.74 11.48 22.52
CA GLN A 125 14.85 10.54 22.46
C GLN A 125 15.12 10.11 23.90
N GLN A 126 14.61 8.96 24.30
CA GLN A 126 15.17 8.24 25.43
C GLN A 126 14.89 6.75 25.29
N GLU A 127 15.95 5.99 25.58
CA GLU A 127 16.05 4.55 25.46
C GLU A 127 14.98 3.85 26.28
N THR A 128 14.60 2.64 25.83
CA THR A 128 13.60 1.73 26.41
C THR A 128 12.15 2.06 26.08
N GLU A 129 11.61 1.52 24.97
CA GLU A 129 10.17 1.22 24.89
C GLU A 129 9.83 0.28 23.73
N PHE A 130 8.80 -0.54 23.98
CA PHE A 130 8.32 -1.68 23.18
C PHE A 130 8.27 -1.42 21.66
N SER A 131 9.11 -2.14 20.91
CA SER A 131 9.01 -2.21 19.46
C SER A 131 8.02 -3.32 19.04
N ILE A 132 6.86 -2.92 18.52
CA ILE A 132 6.07 -3.82 17.66
C ILE A 132 6.78 -3.83 16.30
N SER A 133 7.74 -4.74 16.13
CA SER A 133 8.41 -4.96 14.85
C SER A 133 7.51 -5.78 13.93
N VAL A 134 6.58 -5.13 13.23
CA VAL A 134 5.97 -5.71 12.02
C VAL A 134 6.92 -5.42 10.88
N THR A 135 7.87 -6.31 10.64
CA THR A 135 8.67 -6.25 9.41
C THR A 135 7.83 -6.88 8.32
N THR A 136 7.31 -6.04 7.42
CA THR A 136 7.00 -6.53 6.08
C THR A 136 8.31 -7.08 5.53
N LYS A 137 8.42 -8.41 5.34
CA LYS A 137 9.52 -8.99 4.55
C LYS A 137 9.63 -8.15 3.27
N ARG A 138 10.86 -7.96 2.77
CA ARG A 138 11.21 -7.30 1.49
C ARG A 138 10.46 -7.92 0.30
N THR A 139 9.17 -7.73 0.29
CA THR A 139 8.25 -7.82 -0.83
C THR A 139 7.93 -6.37 -1.01
N LEU A 140 8.46 -5.80 -2.10
CA LEU A 140 8.10 -4.48 -2.60
C LEU A 140 6.63 -4.25 -2.27
N PRO A 141 6.24 -3.18 -1.54
CA PRO A 141 4.84 -2.83 -1.45
C PRO A 141 4.40 -2.58 -2.88
N VAL A 142 3.82 -3.61 -3.51
CA VAL A 142 3.10 -3.44 -4.75
C VAL A 142 1.82 -2.77 -4.30
N CYS A 143 1.90 -1.44 -4.11
CA CYS A 143 0.77 -0.57 -4.27
C CYS A 143 0.35 -0.78 -5.72
N PHE A 144 -0.49 -1.81 -5.91
CA PHE A 144 -1.18 -2.02 -7.16
C PHE A 144 -1.84 -0.68 -7.46
N TRP A 145 -1.45 -0.16 -8.62
CA TRP A 145 -1.94 1.07 -9.21
C TRP A 145 -3.37 1.30 -8.78
N LEU A 146 -3.63 2.50 -8.26
CA LEU A 146 -4.80 3.32 -8.55
C LEU A 146 -4.74 4.57 -7.67
N ALA A 147 -3.77 5.42 -7.99
CA ALA A 147 -3.82 6.81 -7.58
C ALA A 147 -4.69 7.60 -8.57
N ARG A 148 -5.73 8.23 -8.02
CA ARG A 148 -6.25 9.50 -8.51
C ARG A 148 -6.41 10.42 -7.31
#